data_AF-C7GDP2-F1
#
_entry.id   AF-C7GDP2-F1
#
_cell.length_a   1.000
_cell.length_b   1.000
_cell.length_c   1.000
_cell.angle_alpha   90.00
_cell.angle_beta   90.00
_cell.angle_gamma   90.00
#
_symmetry.space_group_name_H-M   'P 1'
#
loop_
_entity.id
_entity.type
_entity.pdbx_description
1 polymer ?
#
loop_
_entity_poly.entity_id
_entity_poly.type
_entity_poly.pdbx_seq_one_letter_code
_entity_poly.pdbx_strand_id
1 'polypeptide(L)' 'MIERKIKLSDTEEVKDFVNAAGKCDFEIDVCYSRAVIDAKSLLGMLYLGVCKELTIKYGEKDARFEQVVGKYAIA' A
#
# COMPACT_ATOMS: atom_id res chain seq x y z
N MET A 1 -9.93 11.47 -4.26
CA MET A 1 -8.82 10.53 -4.56
C MET A 1 -7.58 11.04 -3.87
N ILE A 2 -7.01 10.23 -2.98
CA ILE A 2 -5.77 10.50 -2.26
C ILE A 2 -4.67 9.69 -2.93
N GLU A 3 -3.50 10.29 -3.06
CA GLU A 3 -2.31 9.64 -3.61
C GLU A 3 -1.15 9.79 -2.63
N ARG A 4 -0.41 8.71 -2.43
CA ARG A 4 0.77 8.65 -1.55
C ARG A 4 1.86 7.81 -2.19
N LYS A 5 3.11 8.20 -1.98
CA LYS A 5 4.26 7.36 -2.29
C LYS A 5 4.72 6.65 -1.03
N ILE A 6 4.95 5.35 -1.13
CA ILE A 6 5.46 4.52 -0.04
C ILE A 6 6.63 3.65 -0.52
N LYS A 7 7.40 3.16 0.43
CA LYS A 7 8.41 2.13 0.20
C LYS A 7 8.35 1.09 1.32
N LEU A 8 8.24 -0.17 0.94
CA LEU A 8 8.21 -1.33 1.84
C LEU A 8 9.52 -2.11 1.66
N SER A 9 10.26 -2.33 2.74
CA SER A 9 11.64 -2.80 2.73
C SER A 9 11.77 -4.32 2.79
N ASP A 10 10.81 -4.99 3.41
CA ASP A 10 10.81 -6.44 3.59
C ASP A 10 9.39 -7.03 3.57
N THR A 11 9.32 -8.36 3.65
CA THR A 11 8.08 -9.12 3.64
C THR A 11 7.18 -8.83 4.84
N GLU A 12 7.75 -8.46 6.00
CA GLU A 12 6.96 -8.18 7.20
C GLU A 12 6.26 -6.81 7.07
N GLU A 13 6.94 -5.80 6.51
CA GLU A 13 6.32 -4.52 6.18
C GLU A 13 5.21 -4.68 5.14
N VAL A 14 5.40 -5.56 4.14
CA VAL A 14 4.34 -5.91 3.19
C VAL A 14 3.13 -6.51 3.90
N LYS A 15 3.33 -7.44 4.84
CA LYS A 15 2.22 -8.02 5.62
C LYS A 15 1.54 -6.97 6.50
N ASP A 16 2.28 -6.10 7.19
CA ASP A 16 1.68 -5.03 8.02
C ASP A 16 0.80 -4.11 7.17
N PHE A 17 1.33 -3.66 6.03
CA PHE A 17 0.61 -2.81 5.09
C PHE A 17 -0.66 -3.48 4.54
N VAL A 18 -0.56 -4.73 4.06
CA VAL A 18 -1.70 -5.49 3.52
C VAL A 18 -2.77 -5.72 4.60
N ASN A 19 -2.35 -6.04 5.84
CA ASN A 19 -3.27 -6.20 6.96
C ASN A 19 -4.01 -4.91 7.31
N ALA A 20 -3.36 -3.75 7.16
CA ALA A 20 -4.01 -2.45 7.36
C ALA A 20 -4.98 -2.13 6.21
N ALA A 21 -4.56 -2.36 4.96
CA ALA A 21 -5.39 -2.19 3.78
C ALA A 21 -6.65 -3.08 3.82
N GLY A 22 -6.50 -4.33 4.26
CA GLY A 22 -7.61 -5.29 4.39
C GLY A 22 -8.67 -4.91 5.43
N LYS A 23 -8.38 -3.97 6.33
CA LYS A 23 -9.34 -3.42 7.31
C LYS A 23 -10.12 -2.22 6.78
N CYS A 24 -9.81 -1.75 5.57
CA CYS A 24 -10.49 -0.64 4.94
C CYS A 24 -11.67 -1.14 4.09
N ASP A 25 -12.83 -0.50 4.24
CA ASP A 25 -14.05 -0.81 3.48
C ASP A 25 -14.06 -0.18 2.07
N PHE A 26 -12.93 0.38 1.63
CA PHE A 26 -12.75 1.01 0.32
C PHE A 26 -11.61 0.36 -0.47
N GLU A 27 -11.60 0.59 -1.77
CA GLU A 27 -10.55 0.10 -2.68
C GLU A 27 -9.26 0.91 -2.52
N ILE A 28 -8.13 0.19 -2.52
CA ILE A 28 -6.79 0.76 -2.44
C ILE A 28 -5.99 0.14 -3.57
N ASP A 29 -5.58 0.97 -4.53
CA ASP A 29 -4.79 0.55 -5.67
C ASP A 29 -3.31 0.85 -5.43
N VAL A 30 -2.45 -0.09 -5.80
CA VAL A 30 -1.00 0.09 -5.83
C VAL A 30 -0.53 0.10 -7.28
N CYS A 31 0.03 1.23 -7.69
CA CYS A 31 0.58 1.45 -9.01
C CYS A 31 2.11 1.36 -8.99
N TYR A 32 2.67 0.54 -9.88
CA TYR A 32 4.09 0.48 -10.16
C TYR A 32 4.33 0.26 -11.65
N SER A 33 4.97 1.23 -12.31
CA SER A 33 5.12 1.23 -13.78
C SER A 33 3.77 1.07 -14.47
N ARG A 34 3.54 -0.03 -15.21
CA ARG A 34 2.27 -0.35 -15.89
C ARG A 34 1.35 -1.28 -15.09
N ALA A 35 1.78 -1.78 -13.94
CA ALA A 35 1.00 -2.69 -13.11
C ALA A 35 0.12 -1.91 -12.12
N VAL A 36 -1.11 -2.38 -11.95
CA VAL A 36 -2.04 -1.97 -10.89
C VAL A 36 -2.45 -3.22 -10.13
N ILE A 37 -2.27 -3.19 -8.82
CA ILE A 37 -2.57 -4.31 -7.93
C ILE A 37 -3.43 -3.81 -6.78
N ASP A 38 -4.42 -4.61 -6.39
CA ASP A 38 -5.19 -4.40 -5.16
C ASP A 38 -4.28 -4.53 -3.92
N ALA A 39 -4.26 -3.51 -3.07
CA ALA A 39 -3.38 -3.45 -1.89
C ALA A 39 -3.74 -4.47 -0.79
N LYS A 40 -4.91 -5.10 -0.86
CA LYS A 40 -5.36 -6.16 0.05
C LYS A 40 -4.88 -7.54 -0.41
N SER A 41 -4.37 -7.65 -1.64
CA SER A 41 -3.77 -8.89 -2.17
C SER A 41 -2.33 -9.07 -1.68
N LEU A 42 -2.16 -9.88 -0.63
CA LEU A 42 -0.82 -10.22 -0.13
C LEU A 42 0.08 -10.81 -1.24
N LEU A 43 -0.45 -11.74 -2.04
CA LEU A 43 0.32 -12.34 -3.12
C LEU A 43 0.70 -11.32 -4.19
N GLY A 44 -0.22 -10.42 -4.55
CA GLY A 44 0.06 -9.34 -5.51
C GLY A 44 1.15 -8.39 -5.00
N MET A 45 1.08 -8.01 -3.72
CA MET A 45 2.08 -7.13 -3.09
C MET A 45 3.45 -7.80 -2.96
N LEU A 46 3.50 -9.11 -2.68
CA LEU A 46 4.76 -9.85 -2.70
C LEU A 46 5.34 -9.99 -4.11
N TYR A 47 4.49 -10.16 -5.13
CA TYR A 47 4.92 -10.22 -6.53
C TYR A 47 5.50 -8.89 -7.03
N LEU A 48 4.98 -7.75 -6.57
CA LEU A 48 5.56 -6.43 -6.87
C LEU A 48 7.02 -6.32 -6.42
N GLY A 49 7.39 -7.03 -5.36
CA GLY A 49 8.74 -7.04 -4.80
C GLY A 49 8.97 -5.89 -3.81
N VAL A 50 9.81 -6.16 -2.82
CA VAL A 50 10.22 -5.21 -1.78
C VAL A 50 11.22 -4.17 -2.33
N CYS A 51 11.45 -3.11 -1.56
CA CYS A 51 12.41 -2.02 -1.82
C CYS A 51 12.10 -1.14 -3.05
N LYS A 52 10.86 -1.14 -3.55
CA LYS A 52 10.41 -0.28 -4.64
C LYS A 52 9.60 0.90 -4.13
N GLU A 53 9.69 2.01 -4.84
CA GLU A 53 8.78 3.15 -4.64
C GLU A 53 7.44 2.80 -5.29
N LEU A 54 6.39 2.74 -4.47
CA LEU A 54 5.04 2.39 -4.88
C LEU A 54 4.15 3.63 -4.76
N THR A 55 3.26 3.83 -5.73
CA THR A 55 2.22 4.86 -5.62
C THR A 55 0.92 4.18 -5.21
N ILE A 56 0.36 4.55 -4.06
CA ILE A 56 -0.94 4.07 -3.62
C ILE A 56 -2.02 5.11 -3.87
N LYS A 57 -3.20 4.66 -4.31
CA LYS A 57 -4.36 5.50 -4.61
C LYS A 57 -5.61 4.94 -3.94
N TYR A 58 -6.38 5.80 -3.29
CA TYR A 58 -7.58 5.38 -2.58
C TYR A 58 -8.59 6.52 -2.44
N GLY A 59 -9.85 6.15 -2.21
CA GLY A 59 -11.00 7.07 -2.25
C GLY A 59 -11.21 7.88 -0.97
N GLU A 60 -10.96 7.28 0.19
CA GLU A 60 -11.41 7.75 1.50
C GLU A 60 -10.28 7.76 2.53
N LYS A 61 -10.41 8.56 3.60
CA LYS A 61 -9.43 8.56 4.70
C LYS A 61 -9.90 7.62 5.81
N ASP A 62 -9.05 6.68 6.22
CA ASP A 62 -9.17 5.97 7.50
C ASP A 62 -7.96 6.34 8.37
N ALA A 63 -8.20 6.85 9.58
CA ALA A 63 -7.13 7.35 10.44
C ALA A 63 -6.10 6.27 10.82
N ARG A 64 -6.52 5.00 10.95
CA ARG A 64 -5.64 3.88 11.27
C ARG A 64 -4.80 3.52 10.05
N PHE A 65 -5.42 3.53 8.87
CA PHE A 65 -4.70 3.31 7.62
C PHE A 65 -3.68 4.41 7.35
N GLU A 66 -4.05 5.68 7.52
CA GLU A 66 -3.14 6.83 7.37
C GLU A 66 -1.93 6.73 8.33
N GLN A 67 -2.12 6.23 9.56
CA GLN A 67 -1.02 6.01 10.49
C GLN A 67 -0.03 4.96 9.95
N VAL A 68 -0.51 3.88 9.34
CA VAL A 68 0.33 2.83 8.73
C VAL A 68 1.03 3.37 7.48
N VAL A 69 0.31 4.05 6.60
CA VAL A 69 0.88 4.72 5.42
C VAL A 69 1.99 5.68 5.82
N GLY A 70 1.81 6.45 6.90
CA GLY A 70 2.80 7.37 7.42
C GLY A 70 4.13 6.72 7.84
N LYS A 71 4.12 5.44 8.25
CA LYS A 71 5.36 4.70 8.56
C LYS A 71 6.23 4.47 7.33
N TYR A 72 5.59 4.27 6.19
CA TYR A 72 6.23 3.84 4.93
C TYR A 72 6.29 4.97 3.90
N ALA A 73 5.73 6.13 4.22
CA ALA A 73 5.67 7.28 3.33
C ALA A 73 7.08 7.79 3.01
N ILE A 74 7.29 8.12 1.74
CA ILE A 74 8.51 8.73 1.24
C ILE A 74 8.21 10.12 0.66
N ALA A 75 9.23 10.98 0.65
CA ALA A 75 9.15 12.38 0.20
C ALA A 75 8.85 12.52 -1.30
#